data_AF-A0A2X5NUB8-F1
#
_entry.id   AF-A0A2X5NUB8-F1
#
_cell.length_a   1.000
_cell.length_b   1.000
_cell.length_c   1.000
_cell.angle_alpha   90.00
_cell.angle_beta   90.00
_cell.angle_gamma   90.00
#
_symmetry.space_group_name_H-M   'P 1'
#
loop_
_entity.id
_entity.type
_entity.pdbx_description
1 polymer ?
#
loop_
_entity_poly.entity_id
_entity_poly.type
_entity_poly.pdbx_seq_one_letter_code
_entity_poly.pdbx_strand_id
1 'polypeptide(L)'
;MANGISALQSTTVIMGLPFSFVIFFVMAGLYKSLKVEDYRRVSASRDTAPYLATAHDRRSWKKRLSRLMNYPGTGYTREMLEQTCWPAMQEVAKELELRGAQVASENLLPEGDDDLGHLSLKVNLGEEQNFVYEIWPQKYSVPGFTYRARSGKSSYYRLETFLLEGSQGNDLMDYSKEQVIIDILDQYERHLNFIHLHREAPGNHINFPHL
;
A
#
# COMPACT_ATOMS: atom_id res chain seq x y z
N MET A 1 42.19 -50.48 -14.74
CA MET A 1 42.25 -49.53 -13.60
C MET A 1 41.49 -48.27 -14.00
N ALA A 2 40.20 -48.17 -13.68
CA ALA A 2 39.38 -46.96 -13.78
C ALA A 2 38.01 -47.31 -13.19
N ASN A 3 37.69 -46.83 -11.97
CA ASN A 3 36.30 -46.70 -11.49
C ASN A 3 36.13 -46.10 -10.08
N GLY A 4 37.20 -45.83 -9.32
CA GLY A 4 37.07 -45.31 -7.95
C GLY A 4 36.43 -43.91 -7.85
N ILE A 5 36.58 -43.07 -8.88
CA ILE A 5 36.09 -41.68 -8.88
C ILE A 5 34.59 -41.61 -9.20
N SER A 6 34.11 -42.47 -10.11
CA SER A 6 32.67 -42.57 -10.45
C SER A 6 31.84 -43.04 -9.25
N ALA A 7 32.34 -44.04 -8.50
CA ALA A 7 31.63 -44.57 -7.33
C ALA A 7 31.49 -43.49 -6.23
N LEU A 8 32.52 -42.69 -6.00
CA LEU A 8 32.52 -41.65 -4.96
C LEU A 8 31.60 -40.46 -5.34
N GLN A 9 31.56 -40.05 -6.61
CA GLN A 9 30.62 -39.03 -7.10
C GLN A 9 29.16 -39.53 -7.02
N SER A 10 28.90 -40.80 -7.37
CA SER A 10 27.57 -41.39 -7.24
C SER A 10 27.10 -41.41 -5.78
N THR A 11 27.99 -41.63 -4.81
CA THR A 11 27.64 -41.58 -3.38
C THR A 11 27.16 -40.18 -2.96
N THR A 12 27.80 -39.11 -3.40
CA THR A 12 27.36 -37.73 -3.10
C THR A 12 26.02 -37.41 -3.73
N VAL A 13 25.75 -37.87 -4.96
CA VAL A 13 24.46 -37.68 -5.65
C VAL A 13 23.34 -38.48 -4.95
N ILE A 14 23.62 -39.72 -4.55
CA ILE A 14 22.66 -40.59 -3.84
C ILE A 14 22.34 -40.04 -2.44
N MET A 15 23.29 -39.42 -1.75
CA MET A 15 23.04 -38.78 -0.46
C MET A 15 22.48 -37.35 -0.57
N GLY A 16 22.77 -36.62 -1.66
CA GLY A 16 22.28 -35.25 -1.87
C GLY A 16 20.81 -35.20 -2.27
N LEU A 17 20.35 -36.13 -3.10
CA LEU A 17 18.95 -36.19 -3.57
C LEU A 17 17.91 -36.23 -2.44
N PRO A 18 18.01 -37.09 -1.39
CA PRO A 18 17.06 -37.08 -0.29
C PRO A 18 17.12 -35.78 0.52
N PHE A 19 18.29 -35.16 0.63
CA PHE A 19 18.43 -33.87 1.30
C PHE A 19 17.80 -32.73 0.50
N SER A 20 17.83 -32.79 -0.84
CA SER A 20 17.15 -31.82 -1.70
C SER A 20 15.63 -31.80 -1.48
N PHE A 21 15.00 -32.95 -1.22
CA PHE A 21 13.58 -32.99 -0.85
C PHE A 21 13.30 -32.27 0.47
N VAL A 22 14.17 -32.46 1.47
CA VAL A 22 14.06 -31.75 2.75
C VAL A 22 14.18 -30.25 2.55
N ILE A 23 15.18 -29.79 1.79
CA ILE A 23 15.36 -28.37 1.47
C ILE A 23 14.12 -27.82 0.73
N PHE A 24 13.55 -28.58 -0.22
CA PHE A 24 12.35 -28.17 -0.94
C PHE A 24 11.15 -27.97 0.01
N PHE A 25 10.94 -28.89 0.96
CA PHE A 25 9.89 -28.74 1.97
C PHE A 25 10.17 -27.58 2.94
N VAL A 26 11.43 -27.34 3.29
CA VAL A 26 11.83 -26.16 4.09
C VAL A 26 11.55 -24.87 3.32
N MET A 27 11.90 -24.78 2.03
CA MET A 27 11.57 -23.63 1.20
C MET A 27 10.06 -23.42 1.07
N ALA A 28 9.29 -24.49 0.87
CA ALA A 28 7.82 -24.41 0.82
C ALA A 28 7.23 -23.97 2.17
N GLY A 29 7.78 -24.46 3.29
CA GLY A 29 7.39 -24.09 4.65
C GLY A 29 7.70 -22.63 4.97
N LEU A 30 8.91 -22.17 4.63
CA LEU A 30 9.33 -20.78 4.78
C LEU A 30 8.50 -19.86 3.89
N TYR A 31 8.27 -20.22 2.62
CA TYR A 31 7.41 -19.45 1.71
C TYR A 31 5.98 -19.30 2.26
N LYS A 32 5.41 -20.38 2.80
CA LYS A 32 4.08 -20.34 3.42
C LYS A 32 4.07 -19.51 4.71
N SER A 33 5.10 -19.65 5.55
CA SER A 33 5.24 -18.89 6.80
C SER A 33 5.39 -17.39 6.53
N LEU A 34 6.23 -17.03 5.56
CA LEU A 34 6.43 -15.65 5.12
C LEU A 34 5.13 -15.06 4.58
N LYS A 35 4.35 -15.79 3.76
CA LYS A 35 3.04 -15.31 3.31
C LYS A 35 2.09 -15.01 4.48
N VAL A 36 2.02 -15.90 5.49
CA VAL A 36 1.13 -15.70 6.65
C VAL A 36 1.61 -14.54 7.53
N GLU A 37 2.93 -14.40 7.69
CA GLU A 37 3.51 -13.31 8.44
C GLU A 37 3.40 -11.96 7.70
N ASP A 38 3.45 -11.95 6.37
CA ASP A 38 3.17 -10.78 5.53
C ASP A 38 1.73 -10.32 5.73
N TYR A 39 0.74 -11.22 5.70
CA TYR A 39 -0.65 -10.81 6.00
C TYR A 39 -0.79 -10.24 7.41
N ARG A 40 -0.06 -10.78 8.39
CA ARG A 40 -0.07 -10.30 9.77
C ARG A 40 0.66 -8.96 9.92
N ARG A 41 1.81 -8.78 9.27
CA ARG A 41 2.57 -7.52 9.24
C ARG A 41 1.80 -6.45 8.50
N VAL A 42 1.30 -6.71 7.29
CA VAL A 42 0.41 -5.81 6.53
C VAL A 42 -0.84 -5.44 7.33
N SER A 43 -1.39 -6.35 8.15
CA SER A 43 -2.51 -6.01 9.04
C SER A 43 -2.12 -5.16 10.26
N ALA A 44 -0.89 -5.26 10.74
CA ALA A 44 -0.39 -4.57 11.94
C ALA A 44 0.32 -3.25 11.62
N SER A 45 0.92 -3.13 10.44
CA SER A 45 1.55 -1.92 9.89
C SER A 45 0.61 -1.11 9.01
N ARG A 46 -0.65 -1.54 8.88
CA ARG A 46 -1.69 -0.77 8.18
C ARG A 46 -1.76 0.60 8.84
N ASP A 47 -1.34 1.60 8.08
CA ASP A 47 -1.54 3.00 8.44
C ASP A 47 -3.03 3.19 8.66
N THR A 48 -3.36 3.16 9.93
CA THR A 48 -4.70 3.46 10.37
C THR A 48 -4.86 4.95 10.14
N ALA A 49 -5.95 5.35 9.48
CA ALA A 49 -6.40 6.73 9.29
C ALA A 49 -5.70 7.71 10.26
N PRO A 50 -4.98 8.74 9.76
CA PRO A 50 -4.28 9.68 10.62
C PRO A 50 -5.19 10.12 11.76
N TYR A 51 -4.80 9.80 12.99
CA TYR A 51 -5.59 10.15 14.17
C TYR A 51 -5.43 11.64 14.39
N LEU A 52 -6.33 12.42 13.81
CA LEU A 52 -6.53 13.82 14.18
C LEU A 52 -7.00 13.86 15.63
N ALA A 53 -6.06 14.03 16.56
CA ALA A 53 -6.30 14.26 17.97
C ALA A 53 -6.91 15.66 18.19
N THR A 54 -8.11 15.90 17.66
CA THR A 54 -8.90 17.07 18.01
C THR A 54 -9.82 16.71 19.19
N ALA A 55 -10.14 17.71 20.02
CA ALA A 55 -10.83 17.63 21.32
C ALA A 55 -12.27 17.03 21.32
N HIS A 56 -12.65 16.27 20.28
CA HIS A 56 -13.95 15.64 20.08
C HIS A 56 -13.86 14.11 19.99
N ASP A 57 -13.04 13.55 20.87
CA ASP A 57 -12.53 12.17 20.89
C ASP A 57 -13.64 11.08 20.91
N ARG A 58 -14.80 11.36 21.52
CA ARG A 58 -15.95 10.42 21.55
C ARG A 58 -16.63 10.19 20.19
N ARG A 59 -16.53 11.14 19.24
CA ARG A 59 -17.11 10.96 17.89
C ARG A 59 -16.15 10.25 16.93
N SER A 60 -14.84 10.25 17.22
CA SER A 60 -13.79 9.71 16.34
C SER A 60 -13.87 8.18 16.17
N TRP A 61 -13.97 7.43 17.27
CA TRP A 61 -14.07 5.97 17.19
C TRP A 61 -15.41 5.47 16.63
N LYS A 62 -16.52 6.19 16.87
CA LYS A 62 -17.84 5.86 16.29
C LYS A 62 -17.83 6.03 14.77
N LYS A 63 -17.21 7.10 14.26
CA LYS A 63 -16.99 7.29 12.82
C LYS A 63 -16.12 6.17 12.26
N ARG A 64 -15.03 5.81 12.95
CA ARG A 64 -14.18 4.68 12.56
C ARG A 64 -14.93 3.35 12.52
N LEU A 65 -15.77 3.06 13.52
CA LEU A 65 -16.60 1.86 13.53
C LEU A 65 -17.62 1.85 12.39
N SER A 66 -18.23 3.01 12.10
CA SER A 66 -19.13 3.16 10.96
C SER A 66 -18.44 2.81 9.64
N ARG A 67 -17.18 3.25 9.43
CA ARG A 67 -16.37 2.90 8.25
C ARG A 67 -16.15 1.40 8.12
N LEU A 68 -15.81 0.72 9.22
CA LEU A 68 -15.58 -0.74 9.23
C LEU A 68 -16.85 -1.54 8.88
N MET A 69 -18.03 -0.94 9.04
CA MET A 69 -19.31 -1.58 8.71
C MET A 69 -19.94 -1.04 7.43
N ASN A 70 -19.30 -0.07 6.76
CA ASN A 70 -19.80 0.49 5.51
C ASN A 70 -19.29 -0.34 4.33
N TYR A 71 -20.17 -0.55 3.36
CA TYR A 71 -19.90 -1.32 2.14
C TYR A 71 -20.42 -0.51 0.96
N PRO A 72 -19.71 0.56 0.57
CA PRO A 72 -20.18 1.52 -0.41
C PRO A 72 -20.29 0.88 -1.80
N GLY A 73 -21.30 1.31 -2.56
CA GLY A 73 -21.46 0.93 -3.97
C GLY A 73 -20.88 2.00 -4.90
N THR A 74 -20.85 1.71 -6.20
CA THR A 74 -20.21 2.52 -7.25
C THR A 74 -20.50 4.02 -7.16
N GLY A 75 -21.78 4.41 -7.01
CA GLY A 75 -22.17 5.83 -7.00
C GLY A 75 -21.59 6.62 -5.82
N TYR A 76 -21.60 6.04 -4.62
CA TYR A 76 -21.06 6.71 -3.43
C TYR A 76 -19.53 6.77 -3.47
N THR A 77 -18.89 5.73 -4.01
CA THR A 77 -17.43 5.73 -4.21
C THR A 77 -17.01 6.78 -5.23
N ARG A 78 -17.78 6.97 -6.32
CA ARG A 78 -17.56 8.05 -7.28
C ARG A 78 -17.68 9.42 -6.63
N GLU A 79 -18.73 9.65 -5.86
CA GLU A 79 -18.92 10.92 -5.14
C GLU A 79 -17.75 11.20 -4.19
N MET A 80 -17.29 10.19 -3.44
CA MET A 80 -16.12 10.31 -2.56
C MET A 80 -14.84 10.68 -3.35
N LEU A 81 -14.62 10.07 -4.50
CA LEU A 81 -13.49 10.41 -5.39
C LEU A 81 -13.57 11.87 -5.87
N GLU A 82 -14.71 12.26 -6.43
CA GLU A 82 -14.89 13.55 -7.11
C GLU A 82 -15.00 14.73 -6.14
N GLN A 83 -15.68 14.56 -5.01
CA GLN A 83 -16.02 15.65 -4.10
C GLN A 83 -15.06 15.78 -2.92
N THR A 84 -14.30 14.73 -2.60
CA THR A 84 -13.40 14.72 -1.43
C THR A 84 -11.96 14.44 -1.82
N CYS A 85 -11.68 13.28 -2.43
CA CYS A 85 -10.30 12.86 -2.70
C CYS A 85 -9.62 13.74 -3.76
N TRP A 86 -10.31 14.04 -4.86
CA TRP A 86 -9.75 14.85 -5.94
C TRP A 86 -9.47 16.30 -5.49
N PRO A 87 -10.40 17.02 -4.83
CA PRO A 87 -10.10 18.34 -4.30
C PRO A 87 -8.96 18.35 -3.26
N ALA A 88 -8.88 17.34 -2.39
CA ALA A 88 -7.77 17.18 -1.44
C ALA A 88 -6.42 17.06 -2.15
N MET A 89 -6.35 16.18 -3.16
CA MET A 89 -5.15 15.94 -3.96
C MET A 89 -4.71 17.19 -4.71
N GLN A 90 -5.65 17.91 -5.32
CA GLN A 90 -5.36 19.17 -6.02
C GLN A 90 -4.83 20.26 -5.08
N GLU A 91 -5.34 20.34 -3.86
CA GLU A 91 -4.87 21.29 -2.86
C GLU A 91 -3.41 21.00 -2.47
N VAL A 92 -3.06 19.73 -2.23
CA VAL A 92 -1.67 19.32 -1.97
C VAL A 92 -0.78 19.59 -3.18
N ALA A 93 -1.22 19.24 -4.38
CA ALA A 93 -0.45 19.47 -5.61
C ALA A 93 -0.09 20.95 -5.79
N LYS A 94 -1.09 21.83 -5.63
CA LYS A 94 -0.90 23.28 -5.73
C LYS A 94 0.07 23.82 -4.68
N GLU A 95 -0.05 23.37 -3.43
CA GLU A 95 0.86 23.80 -2.36
C GLU A 95 2.30 23.33 -2.62
N LEU A 96 2.50 22.12 -3.16
CA LEU A 96 3.82 21.63 -3.54
C LEU A 96 4.40 22.43 -4.73
N GLU A 97 3.59 22.73 -5.74
CA GLU A 97 4.00 23.58 -6.88
C GLU A 97 4.41 24.99 -6.43
N LEU A 98 3.67 25.60 -5.50
CA LEU A 98 4.00 26.90 -4.92
C LEU A 98 5.35 26.90 -4.19
N ARG A 99 5.80 25.75 -3.70
CA ARG A 99 7.11 25.54 -3.08
C ARG A 99 8.20 25.14 -4.07
N GLY A 100 7.89 25.13 -5.37
CA GLY A 100 8.83 24.86 -6.45
C GLY A 100 8.95 23.39 -6.86
N ALA A 101 8.11 22.50 -6.34
CA ALA A 101 8.09 21.11 -6.79
C ALA A 101 7.45 20.99 -8.18
N GLN A 102 7.93 20.03 -8.98
CA GLN A 102 7.28 19.66 -10.23
C GLN A 102 6.26 18.57 -9.94
N VAL A 103 4.97 18.90 -10.06
CA VAL A 103 3.88 17.99 -9.71
C VAL A 103 2.99 17.75 -10.92
N ALA A 104 2.54 16.51 -11.09
CA ALA A 104 1.46 16.14 -12.00
C ALA A 104 0.34 15.51 -11.17
N SER A 105 -0.90 15.99 -11.35
CA SER A 105 -2.08 15.37 -10.75
C SER A 105 -3.11 15.07 -11.83
N GLU A 106 -3.62 13.85 -11.85
CA GLU A 106 -4.49 13.33 -12.90
C GLU A 106 -5.71 12.62 -12.29
N ASN A 107 -6.88 12.86 -12.90
CA ASN A 107 -8.09 12.10 -12.65
C ASN A 107 -8.32 11.21 -13.87
N LEU A 108 -7.89 9.95 -13.76
CA LEU A 108 -7.84 9.00 -14.85
C LEU A 108 -9.20 8.32 -14.98
N LEU A 109 -9.67 8.21 -16.22
CA LEU A 109 -10.94 7.58 -16.54
C LEU A 109 -10.87 6.05 -16.27
N PRO A 110 -12.01 5.38 -16.06
CA PRO A 110 -12.03 3.92 -15.95
C PRO A 110 -11.44 3.27 -17.22
N GLU A 111 -10.63 2.23 -17.03
CA GLU A 111 -10.04 1.46 -18.12
C GLU A 111 -10.65 0.06 -18.21
N GLY A 112 -10.88 -0.42 -19.44
CA GLY A 112 -11.38 -1.79 -19.68
C GLY A 112 -12.76 -2.04 -19.08
N ASP A 113 -12.83 -2.96 -18.12
CA ASP A 113 -14.07 -3.45 -17.49
C ASP A 113 -14.35 -2.78 -16.13
N ASP A 114 -13.55 -1.77 -15.75
CA ASP A 114 -13.70 -1.06 -14.48
C ASP A 114 -14.85 -0.03 -14.52
N ASP A 115 -15.62 0.02 -13.42
CA ASP A 115 -16.76 0.94 -13.28
C ASP A 115 -16.34 2.38 -12.92
N LEU A 116 -15.11 2.54 -12.40
CA LEU A 116 -14.58 3.77 -11.80
C LEU A 116 -13.12 3.97 -12.18
N GLY A 117 -12.75 5.24 -12.37
CA GLY A 117 -11.38 5.67 -12.59
C GLY A 117 -10.58 5.77 -11.29
N HIS A 118 -9.34 6.22 -11.39
CA HIS A 118 -8.44 6.40 -10.25
C HIS A 118 -7.79 7.79 -10.30
N LEU A 119 -7.25 8.21 -9.16
CA LEU A 119 -6.54 9.49 -9.04
C LEU A 119 -5.05 9.22 -8.91
N SER A 120 -4.23 10.04 -9.55
CA SER A 120 -2.76 9.94 -9.47
C SER A 120 -2.15 11.30 -9.15
N LEU A 121 -1.22 11.32 -8.20
CA LEU A 121 -0.37 12.45 -7.85
C LEU A 121 1.08 12.00 -7.96
N LYS A 122 1.85 12.69 -8.80
CA LYS A 122 3.27 12.42 -9.01
C LYS A 122 4.09 13.66 -8.73
N VAL A 123 5.08 13.55 -7.85
CA VAL A 123 6.05 14.62 -7.57
C VAL A 123 7.39 14.20 -8.15
N ASN A 124 7.90 15.00 -9.08
CA ASN A 124 9.20 14.76 -9.70
C ASN A 124 10.33 15.27 -8.81
N LEU A 125 11.26 14.37 -8.48
CA LEU A 125 12.40 14.63 -7.59
C LEU A 125 13.75 14.62 -8.34
N GLY A 126 13.73 14.80 -9.66
CA GLY A 126 14.91 14.93 -10.50
C GLY A 126 15.60 13.59 -10.74
N GLU A 127 16.83 13.45 -10.24
CA GLU A 127 17.61 12.20 -10.34
C GLU A 127 17.19 11.16 -9.29
N GLU A 128 16.47 11.59 -8.25
CA GLU A 128 15.94 10.70 -7.21
C GLU A 128 14.65 10.01 -7.67
N GLN A 129 14.27 8.96 -6.94
CA GLN A 129 13.01 8.27 -7.21
C GLN A 129 11.81 9.20 -6.99
N ASN A 130 10.99 9.38 -8.03
CA ASN A 130 9.79 10.19 -7.96
C ASN A 130 8.80 9.64 -6.93
N PHE A 131 8.10 10.53 -6.24
CA PHE A 131 6.99 10.15 -5.39
C PHE A 131 5.74 9.95 -6.25
N VAL A 132 5.04 8.82 -6.05
CA VAL A 132 3.77 8.50 -6.70
C VAL A 132 2.77 8.14 -5.60
N TYR A 133 1.61 8.79 -5.62
CA TYR A 133 0.49 8.53 -4.74
C TYR A 133 -0.77 8.38 -5.57
N GLU A 134 -1.43 7.23 -5.47
CA GLU A 134 -2.62 6.93 -6.26
C GLU A 134 -3.78 6.47 -5.36
N ILE A 135 -5.00 6.80 -5.75
CA ILE A 135 -6.22 6.36 -5.08
C ILE A 135 -7.03 5.50 -6.05
N TRP A 136 -7.08 4.20 -5.77
CA TRP A 136 -7.75 3.21 -6.61
C TRP A 136 -9.03 2.68 -5.98
N PRO A 137 -10.17 2.69 -6.71
CA PRO A 137 -11.37 1.96 -6.32
C PRO A 137 -11.20 0.45 -6.50
N GLN A 138 -11.07 -0.27 -5.40
CA GLN A 138 -10.92 -1.72 -5.42
C GLN A 138 -12.25 -2.41 -5.09
N LYS A 139 -12.71 -3.29 -5.99
CA LYS A 139 -13.97 -4.03 -5.85
C LYS A 139 -13.77 -5.32 -5.07
N TYR A 140 -14.49 -5.46 -3.96
CA TYR A 140 -14.45 -6.65 -3.10
C TYR A 140 -15.81 -7.30 -3.01
N SER A 141 -15.83 -8.62 -2.78
CA SER A 141 -17.07 -9.33 -2.47
C SER A 141 -17.56 -8.98 -1.06
N VAL A 142 -18.85 -8.69 -0.95
CA VAL A 142 -19.48 -8.43 0.35
C VAL A 142 -19.42 -9.71 1.19
N PRO A 143 -18.97 -9.66 2.47
CA PRO A 143 -18.97 -10.84 3.32
C PRO A 143 -20.39 -11.38 3.53
N GLY A 144 -20.55 -12.70 3.38
CA GLY A 144 -21.85 -13.38 3.36
C GLY A 144 -22.70 -13.22 4.64
N PHE A 145 -22.11 -12.79 5.75
CA PHE A 145 -22.81 -12.56 7.02
C PHE A 145 -23.50 -11.18 7.12
N THR A 146 -23.32 -10.30 6.14
CA THR A 146 -23.87 -8.94 6.19
C THR A 146 -25.29 -8.86 5.61
N TYR A 147 -26.10 -7.92 6.11
CA TYR A 147 -27.46 -7.66 5.59
C TYR A 147 -27.48 -7.35 4.08
N ARG A 148 -26.41 -6.73 3.53
CA ARG A 148 -26.27 -6.43 2.09
C ARG A 148 -26.15 -7.68 1.21
N ALA A 149 -25.49 -8.74 1.68
CA ALA A 149 -25.40 -10.00 0.94
C ALA A 149 -26.79 -10.62 0.70
N ARG A 150 -27.74 -10.38 1.63
CA ARG A 150 -29.14 -10.84 1.52
C ARG A 150 -30.00 -10.00 0.58
N SER A 151 -29.53 -8.82 0.18
CA SER A 151 -30.21 -7.87 -0.72
C SER A 151 -29.76 -7.99 -2.18
N GLY A 152 -28.95 -9.01 -2.53
CA GLY A 152 -28.50 -9.26 -3.91
C GLY A 152 -27.31 -8.41 -4.38
N LYS A 153 -26.74 -7.55 -3.52
CA LYS A 153 -25.50 -6.82 -3.82
C LYS A 153 -24.30 -7.68 -3.42
N SER A 154 -23.57 -8.16 -4.42
CA SER A 154 -22.44 -9.08 -4.24
C SER A 154 -21.10 -8.39 -4.00
N SER A 155 -20.99 -7.09 -4.28
CA SER A 155 -19.73 -6.35 -4.21
C SER A 155 -19.86 -4.96 -3.58
N TYR A 156 -18.75 -4.48 -3.04
CA TYR A 156 -18.54 -3.14 -2.50
C TYR A 156 -17.16 -2.63 -2.91
N TYR A 157 -16.97 -1.33 -2.81
CA TYR A 157 -15.69 -0.70 -3.13
C TYR A 157 -14.95 -0.26 -1.87
N ARG A 158 -13.62 -0.24 -1.96
CA ARG A 158 -12.72 0.47 -1.02
C ARG A 158 -11.88 1.44 -1.83
N LEU A 159 -11.54 2.58 -1.26
CA LEU A 159 -10.61 3.54 -1.88
C LEU A 159 -9.23 3.29 -1.28
N GLU A 160 -8.46 2.43 -1.93
CA GLU A 160 -7.13 2.06 -1.45
C GLU A 160 -6.06 2.98 -1.99
N THR A 161 -5.08 3.30 -1.15
CA THR A 161 -3.90 4.07 -1.55
C THR A 161 -2.84 3.15 -2.11
N PHE A 162 -2.26 3.54 -3.23
CA PHE A 162 -1.13 2.89 -3.86
C PHE A 162 0.04 3.86 -3.93
N LEU A 163 1.21 3.38 -3.51
CA LEU A 163 2.50 4.03 -3.75
C LEU A 163 3.26 3.25 -4.81
N LEU A 164 4.47 3.68 -5.15
CA LEU A 164 5.32 2.96 -6.09
C LEU A 164 5.62 1.52 -5.63
N GLU A 165 5.65 1.28 -4.33
CA GLU A 165 5.86 -0.03 -3.70
C GLU A 165 4.59 -0.91 -3.70
N GLY A 166 3.44 -0.35 -4.04
CA GLY A 166 2.15 -1.03 -4.09
C GLY A 166 1.12 -0.52 -3.09
N SER A 167 0.08 -1.34 -2.85
CA SER A 167 -1.04 -0.98 -1.96
C SER A 167 -0.58 -0.81 -0.52
N GLN A 168 -0.98 0.31 0.09
CA GLN A 168 -0.79 0.59 1.52
C GLN A 168 -1.89 -0.03 2.38
N GLY A 169 -2.93 -0.59 1.75
CA GLY A 169 -4.01 -1.30 2.41
C GLY A 169 -4.91 -0.46 3.31
N ASN A 170 -4.71 0.86 3.39
CA ASN A 170 -5.64 1.82 3.99
C ASN A 170 -6.89 1.96 3.10
N ASP A 171 -7.97 2.46 3.69
CA ASP A 171 -9.23 2.75 2.99
C ASP A 171 -9.62 4.18 3.29
N LEU A 172 -9.70 5.00 2.26
CA LEU A 172 -10.04 6.42 2.34
C LEU A 172 -11.54 6.67 2.36
N MET A 173 -12.38 5.63 2.21
CA MET A 173 -13.83 5.80 2.28
C MET A 173 -14.26 6.52 3.57
N ASP A 174 -15.13 7.53 3.42
CA ASP A 174 -15.65 8.39 4.49
C ASP A 174 -14.57 9.21 5.25
N TYR A 175 -13.41 9.45 4.64
CA TYR A 175 -12.45 10.43 5.17
C TYR A 175 -12.96 11.85 4.90
N SER A 176 -12.60 12.80 5.75
CA SER A 176 -12.73 14.21 5.36
C SER A 176 -11.63 14.61 4.39
N LYS A 177 -11.83 15.73 3.68
CA LYS A 177 -10.80 16.30 2.79
C LYS A 177 -9.47 16.48 3.54
N GLU A 178 -9.51 16.99 4.76
CA GLU A 178 -8.33 17.22 5.61
C GLU A 178 -7.62 15.90 5.97
N GLN A 179 -8.38 14.82 6.19
CA GLN A 179 -7.78 13.52 6.47
C GLN A 179 -7.08 12.92 5.25
N VAL A 180 -7.62 13.14 4.05
CA VAL A 180 -6.95 12.74 2.79
C VAL A 180 -5.69 13.57 2.57
N ILE A 181 -5.72 14.88 2.83
CA ILE A 181 -4.53 15.75 2.75
C ILE A 181 -3.42 15.24 3.67
N ILE A 182 -3.75 14.92 4.93
CA ILE A 182 -2.77 14.43 5.89
C ILE A 182 -2.21 13.07 5.46
N ASP A 183 -3.04 12.16 4.96
CA ASP A 183 -2.58 10.85 4.45
C ASP A 183 -1.55 11.04 3.32
N ILE A 184 -1.83 11.92 2.34
CA ILE A 184 -0.88 12.23 1.25
C ILE A 184 0.43 12.79 1.79
N LEU A 185 0.37 13.74 2.73
CA LEU A 185 1.55 14.38 3.31
C LEU A 185 2.39 13.40 4.14
N ASP A 186 1.75 12.54 4.92
CA ASP A 186 2.42 11.50 5.72
C ASP A 186 3.19 10.53 4.80
N GLN A 187 2.58 10.11 3.68
CA GLN A 187 3.27 9.25 2.71
C GLN A 187 4.40 9.98 1.98
N TYR A 188 4.22 11.26 1.66
CA TYR A 188 5.27 12.06 1.04
C TYR A 188 6.48 12.27 1.98
N GLU A 189 6.23 12.54 3.26
CA GLU A 189 7.30 12.67 4.26
C GLU A 189 8.08 11.36 4.41
N ARG A 190 7.40 10.22 4.47
CA ARG A 190 8.04 8.90 4.51
C ARG A 190 8.91 8.64 3.29
N HIS A 191 8.43 9.04 2.10
CA HIS A 191 9.20 8.93 0.86
C HIS A 191 10.48 9.78 0.91
N LEU A 192 10.40 11.02 1.40
CA LEU A 192 11.57 11.87 1.55
C LEU A 192 12.58 11.30 2.57
N ASN A 193 12.09 10.76 3.69
CA ASN A 193 12.92 10.10 4.69
C ASN A 193 13.62 8.86 4.11
N PHE A 194 12.92 8.09 3.28
CA PHE A 194 13.49 6.95 2.56
C PHE A 194 14.63 7.38 1.62
N ILE A 195 14.45 8.44 0.84
CA ILE A 195 15.52 8.99 -0.02
C ILE A 195 16.71 9.44 0.83
N HIS A 196 16.46 10.15 1.92
CA HIS A 196 17.51 10.64 2.81
C HIS A 196 18.36 9.49 3.39
N LEU A 197 17.71 8.44 3.92
CA LEU A 197 18.39 7.26 4.44
C LEU A 197 19.12 6.48 3.34
N HIS A 198 18.55 6.38 2.13
CA HIS A 198 19.22 5.73 1.00
C HIS A 198 20.48 6.48 0.55
N ARG A 199 20.47 7.81 0.66
CA ARG A 199 21.66 8.65 0.40
C ARG A 199 22.75 8.44 1.46
N GLU A 200 22.37 8.10 2.69
CA GLU A 200 23.26 7.93 3.85
C GLU A 200 23.70 6.46 4.10
N ALA A 201 23.11 5.49 3.41
CA ALA A 201 23.47 4.07 3.55
C ALA A 201 24.96 3.82 3.16
N PRO A 202 25.64 2.83 3.80
CA PRO A 202 27.10 2.74 3.79
C PRO A 202 27.66 2.58 2.37
N GLY A 203 28.36 3.64 1.95
CA GLY A 203 28.83 3.89 0.59
C GLY A 203 28.96 5.39 0.32
N ASN A 204 28.18 6.22 1.03
CA ASN A 204 28.31 7.67 1.06
C ASN A 204 28.30 8.14 2.52
N HIS A 205 29.27 8.97 2.92
CA HIS A 205 29.59 9.25 4.33
C HIS A 205 28.41 9.80 5.16
N ILE A 206 28.03 9.09 6.24
CA ILE A 206 27.21 9.63 7.32
C ILE A 206 28.09 10.57 8.15
N ASN A 207 27.97 11.88 7.93
CA ASN A 207 28.64 12.88 8.76
C ASN A 207 27.75 13.18 9.98
N PHE A 208 28.24 12.79 11.16
CA PHE A 208 27.67 13.26 12.41
C PHE A 208 27.91 14.77 12.57
N PRO A 209 26.96 15.55 13.11
CA PRO A 209 27.20 16.94 13.45
C PRO A 209 28.30 17.01 14.52
N HIS A 210 29.36 17.78 14.24
CA HIS A 210 30.37 18.12 15.23
C HIS A 210 29.74 19.03 16.30
N LEU A 211 29.88 18.61 17.57
CA LEU A 211 29.50 19.37 18.77
C LEU A 211 30.30 20.67 18.92
#